data_AF-G1V9E1-F1
#
_entry.id   AF-G1V9E1-F1
#
_cell.length_a   1.000
_cell.length_b   1.000
_cell.length_c   1.000
_cell.angle_alpha   90.00
_cell.angle_beta   90.00
_cell.angle_gamma   90.00
#
_symmetry.space_group_name_H-M   'P 1'
#
loop_
_entity.id
_entity.type
_entity.pdbx_description
1 polymer ?
#
loop_
_entity_poly.entity_id
_entity_poly.type
_entity_poly.pdbx_seq_one_letter_code
_entity_poly.pdbx_strand_id
1 'polypeptide(L)'
;MINSCKKQLINKDQLKSKLLKTTQALTWTALTIFGFIGLSACSSKIATVSDTKYIPEFQQTYFSKGVDEISPDKLSLYVDYSKCISLGQNSPFFQALVPSWTDATRKYYSIKGNRIEQHQPDSTFVLLRNIEETNYADLKTAAERMANENNESVLLTDGEYFQPSIAKGNINNPYMAGALKSWLKKGHDIYILSEPYTEPYNGQTFNKKRFYILFTDCRLKGNIYERIMQTINLKQFPQVELFHLSADHPQLLSKNAQTTEPNQQLNAKVSSNENGYEVQDWEIDWENGIEPLIVNAVNPNTGQPLPDGEAFISGWKLDRESFGGYRITGVSAKVYNINQEYSDFYYAKDAKQKPEAKIDPVECEYFVKVDPKEFNEHGKIDLHFDTQNYNPDPVLNGSPFNYFKIDICVSKVEPLFEKYKHIFTFDSIDIPGNKNVSVAASVEQCLTDPDIKAMISSCPIYTIYVKTNER
;
A
#
# COMPACT_ATOMS: atom_id res chain seq x y z
N MET A 1 81.26 20.51 -23.55
CA MET A 1 80.19 20.16 -22.57
C MET A 1 79.53 21.44 -22.01
N ILE A 2 78.84 22.21 -22.86
CA ILE A 2 77.84 23.28 -22.61
C ILE A 2 77.46 23.71 -24.05
N ASN A 3 76.43 23.08 -24.62
CA ASN A 3 75.72 23.51 -25.84
C ASN A 3 74.63 22.51 -26.29
N SER A 4 74.51 21.35 -25.62
CA SER A 4 73.40 20.41 -25.84
C SER A 4 72.19 20.62 -24.92
N CYS A 5 72.31 21.41 -23.84
CA CYS A 5 71.20 21.63 -22.89
C CYS A 5 70.30 22.84 -23.21
N LYS A 6 70.68 23.73 -24.14
CA LYS A 6 69.83 24.90 -24.51
C LYS A 6 68.80 24.61 -25.62
N LYS A 7 68.96 23.54 -26.40
CA LYS A 7 68.01 23.18 -27.48
C LYS A 7 66.83 22.28 -27.03
N GLN A 8 66.91 21.63 -25.86
CA GLN A 8 65.83 20.78 -25.34
C GLN A 8 64.84 21.53 -24.44
N LEU A 9 65.21 22.67 -23.86
CA LEU A 9 64.31 23.49 -23.03
C LEU A 9 63.35 24.37 -23.87
N ILE A 10 63.79 24.84 -25.03
CA ILE A 10 62.97 25.70 -25.91
C ILE A 10 61.81 24.93 -26.58
N ASN A 11 61.97 23.63 -26.79
CA ASN A 11 60.95 22.82 -27.48
C ASN A 11 59.84 22.32 -26.53
N LYS A 12 60.13 22.20 -25.23
CA LYS A 12 59.16 21.74 -24.21
C LYS A 12 58.16 22.84 -23.84
N ASP A 13 58.58 24.10 -23.85
CA ASP A 13 57.72 25.25 -23.60
C ASP A 13 56.87 25.64 -24.82
N GLN A 14 57.35 25.42 -26.05
CA GLN A 14 56.53 25.59 -27.26
C GLN A 14 55.43 24.52 -27.40
N LEU A 15 55.69 23.28 -26.97
CA LEU A 15 54.66 22.23 -26.95
C LEU A 15 53.60 22.48 -25.87
N LYS A 16 53.99 22.95 -24.68
CA LYS A 16 53.05 23.34 -23.62
C LYS A 16 52.22 24.57 -24.01
N SER A 17 52.81 25.56 -24.66
CA SER A 17 52.12 26.75 -25.19
C SER A 17 51.09 26.42 -26.28
N LYS A 18 51.40 25.46 -27.17
CA LYS A 18 50.44 24.98 -28.17
C LYS A 18 49.34 24.12 -27.56
N LEU A 19 49.66 23.22 -26.61
CA LEU A 19 48.64 22.41 -25.94
C LEU A 19 47.67 23.25 -25.09
N LEU A 20 48.16 24.28 -24.38
CA LEU A 20 47.31 25.19 -23.59
C LEU A 20 46.36 26.03 -24.48
N LYS A 21 46.83 26.45 -25.67
CA LYS A 21 46.01 27.23 -26.61
C LYS A 21 44.96 26.40 -27.34
N THR A 22 45.18 25.09 -27.55
CA THR A 22 44.13 24.18 -28.05
C THR A 22 43.16 23.71 -26.97
N THR A 23 43.54 23.68 -25.69
CA THR A 23 42.58 23.35 -24.60
C THR A 23 41.75 24.54 -24.13
N GLN A 24 42.22 25.78 -24.32
CA GLN A 24 41.43 27.00 -24.06
C GLN A 24 40.54 27.44 -25.24
N ALA A 25 40.81 26.98 -26.47
CA ALA A 25 39.95 27.24 -27.63
C ALA A 25 38.79 26.23 -27.80
N LEU A 26 38.86 25.06 -27.15
CA LEU A 26 37.81 24.03 -27.12
C LEU A 26 36.89 24.12 -25.88
N THR A 27 37.18 25.01 -24.93
CA THR A 27 36.33 25.29 -23.76
C THR A 27 35.53 26.59 -23.89
N TRP A 28 35.67 27.33 -24.99
CA TRP A 28 34.88 28.53 -25.30
C TRP A 28 33.86 28.35 -26.43
N THR A 29 33.70 27.12 -26.95
CA THR A 29 32.66 26.74 -27.91
C THR A 29 31.65 25.72 -27.35
N ALA A 30 31.81 25.28 -26.10
CA ALA A 30 30.86 24.43 -25.38
C ALA A 30 30.10 25.16 -24.24
N LEU A 31 30.34 26.45 -24.06
CA LEU A 31 29.74 27.28 -23.00
C LEU A 31 28.93 28.47 -23.54
N THR A 32 28.67 28.49 -24.85
CA THR A 32 27.91 29.54 -25.56
C THR A 32 26.62 29.03 -26.21
N ILE A 33 26.15 27.82 -25.83
CA ILE A 33 24.78 27.34 -26.10
C ILE A 33 23.91 27.36 -24.81
N PHE A 34 24.49 27.61 -23.63
CA PHE A 34 23.77 27.70 -22.34
C PHE A 34 23.77 29.13 -21.76
N GLY A 35 23.31 30.12 -22.54
CA GLY A 35 23.29 31.49 -22.04
C GLY A 35 22.74 32.54 -22.99
N PHE A 36 21.49 32.38 -23.44
CA PHE A 36 20.67 33.48 -23.94
C PHE A 36 19.19 33.18 -23.62
N ILE A 37 18.82 33.28 -22.34
CA ILE A 37 17.42 33.57 -21.97
C ILE A 37 17.35 35.09 -21.88
N GLY A 38 17.21 35.70 -23.06
CA GLY A 38 16.81 37.09 -23.21
C GLY A 38 15.29 37.15 -23.11
N LEU A 39 14.81 37.87 -22.10
CA LEU A 39 13.43 38.33 -21.89
C LEU A 39 12.65 38.45 -23.21
N SER A 40 11.84 37.43 -23.48
CA SER A 40 10.70 37.48 -24.40
C SER A 40 9.54 36.85 -23.65
N ALA A 41 8.45 37.59 -23.49
CA ALA A 41 7.20 37.04 -22.99
C ALA A 41 6.66 36.06 -24.04
N CYS A 42 7.10 34.81 -23.96
CA CYS A 42 6.60 33.67 -24.70
C CYS A 42 6.40 32.54 -23.70
N SER A 43 5.25 31.88 -23.71
CA SER A 43 4.97 30.69 -22.89
C SER A 43 6.10 29.68 -23.09
N SER A 44 6.95 29.48 -22.07
CA SER A 44 8.06 28.53 -22.15
C SER A 44 7.50 27.13 -21.95
N LYS A 45 7.03 26.50 -23.04
CA LYS A 45 6.64 25.10 -23.01
C LYS A 45 7.86 24.22 -22.72
N ILE A 46 7.67 23.17 -21.95
CA ILE A 46 8.68 22.17 -21.61
C ILE A 46 8.81 21.20 -22.79
N ALA A 47 10.03 20.99 -23.29
CA ALA A 47 10.24 20.01 -24.35
C ALA A 47 10.08 18.60 -23.79
N THR A 48 9.18 17.81 -24.36
CA THR A 48 8.81 16.48 -23.86
C THR A 48 9.12 15.37 -24.86
N VAL A 49 9.30 14.17 -24.32
CA VAL A 49 9.53 12.95 -25.08
C VAL A 49 8.23 12.44 -25.74
N SER A 50 8.35 11.54 -26.73
CA SER A 50 7.20 11.12 -27.55
C SER A 50 6.44 9.88 -27.07
N ASP A 51 7.02 9.08 -26.19
CA ASP A 51 6.46 7.78 -25.80
C ASP A 51 6.51 7.52 -24.29
N THR A 52 5.75 6.49 -23.87
CA THR A 52 5.52 6.12 -22.47
C THR A 52 6.30 4.87 -22.03
N LYS A 53 7.28 4.39 -22.82
CA LYS A 53 7.89 3.05 -22.63
C LYS A 53 8.60 2.87 -21.30
N TYR A 54 9.08 3.96 -20.69
CA TYR A 54 9.80 3.95 -19.41
C TYR A 54 8.95 4.31 -18.20
N ILE A 55 7.63 4.54 -18.35
CA ILE A 55 6.72 4.79 -17.22
C ILE A 55 6.78 3.68 -16.16
N PRO A 56 6.87 2.38 -16.50
CA PRO A 56 7.00 1.34 -15.48
C PRO A 56 8.24 1.48 -14.61
N GLU A 57 9.38 1.78 -15.22
CA GLU A 57 10.64 1.99 -14.51
C GLU A 57 10.62 3.32 -13.72
N PHE A 58 9.93 4.34 -14.24
CA PHE A 58 9.74 5.63 -13.57
C PHE A 58 8.89 5.48 -12.29
N GLN A 59 7.74 4.79 -12.37
CA GLN A 59 6.91 4.44 -11.22
C GLN A 59 7.71 3.66 -10.17
N GLN A 60 8.44 2.62 -10.60
CA GLN A 60 9.25 1.81 -9.70
C GLN A 60 10.38 2.61 -9.02
N THR A 61 10.99 3.54 -9.74
CA THR A 61 12.13 4.31 -9.22
C THR A 61 11.70 5.38 -8.20
N TYR A 62 10.55 6.04 -8.44
CA TYR A 62 10.19 7.26 -7.69
C TYR A 62 8.95 7.13 -6.81
N PHE A 63 8.03 6.22 -7.11
CA PHE A 63 6.70 6.21 -6.47
C PHE A 63 6.31 4.87 -5.85
N SER A 64 6.95 3.77 -6.24
CA SER A 64 6.83 2.52 -5.50
C SER A 64 7.38 2.72 -4.10
N LYS A 65 6.48 2.77 -3.10
CA LYS A 65 6.88 2.59 -1.71
C LYS A 65 7.64 1.28 -1.65
N GLY A 66 8.84 1.30 -1.06
CA GLY A 66 9.52 0.07 -0.70
C GLY A 66 8.66 -0.63 0.34
N VAL A 67 7.74 -1.49 -0.12
CA VAL A 67 7.08 -2.45 0.76
C VAL A 67 8.19 -3.35 1.26
N ASP A 68 8.30 -3.52 2.57
CA ASP A 68 9.26 -4.46 3.16
C ASP A 68 8.82 -5.87 2.75
N GLU A 69 9.29 -6.35 1.59
CA GLU A 69 8.79 -7.59 1.00
C GLU A 69 8.87 -8.76 2.01
N ILE A 70 7.72 -9.40 2.22
CA ILE A 70 7.63 -10.61 3.00
C ILE A 70 8.22 -11.75 2.16
N SER A 71 9.13 -12.52 2.76
CA SER A 71 9.66 -13.72 2.12
C SER A 71 8.54 -14.74 1.88
N PRO A 72 8.29 -15.16 0.62
CA PRO A 72 7.29 -16.19 0.34
C PRO A 72 7.70 -17.54 0.93
N ASP A 73 6.71 -18.40 1.18
CA ASP A 73 6.87 -19.81 1.58
C ASP A 73 7.71 -20.04 2.86
N LYS A 74 7.69 -19.09 3.81
CA LYS A 74 8.45 -19.16 5.06
C LYS A 74 7.62 -19.03 6.33
N LEU A 75 6.39 -19.54 6.37
CA LEU A 75 5.48 -19.34 7.49
C LEU A 75 6.08 -19.74 8.86
N SER A 76 6.04 -18.84 9.84
CA SER A 76 6.29 -19.11 11.26
C SER A 76 4.96 -19.34 11.99
N LEU A 77 4.73 -20.55 12.51
CA LEU A 77 3.54 -20.90 13.29
C LEU A 77 3.87 -20.86 14.79
N TYR A 78 3.20 -19.98 15.52
CA TYR A 78 3.25 -19.85 16.97
C TYR A 78 1.98 -20.45 17.59
N VAL A 79 2.15 -21.40 18.49
CA VAL A 79 1.06 -22.13 19.12
C VAL A 79 1.15 -21.96 20.62
N ASP A 80 0.15 -21.28 21.17
CA ASP A 80 -0.12 -21.23 22.60
C ASP A 80 -0.56 -22.63 23.10
N TYR A 81 0.10 -23.16 24.12
CA TYR A 81 -0.25 -24.45 24.71
C TYR A 81 -1.30 -24.31 25.83
N SER A 82 -2.05 -23.21 25.85
CA SER A 82 -3.18 -23.00 26.76
C SER A 82 -4.29 -24.04 26.63
N LYS A 83 -5.19 -24.05 27.63
CA LYS A 83 -6.38 -24.91 27.64
C LYS A 83 -7.20 -24.77 26.36
N CYS A 84 -7.34 -23.54 25.87
CA CYS A 84 -8.07 -23.20 24.66
C CYS A 84 -7.64 -23.99 23.44
N ILE A 85 -6.33 -24.06 23.20
CA ILE A 85 -5.77 -24.72 22.03
C ILE A 85 -5.76 -26.23 22.25
N SER A 86 -5.46 -26.70 23.47
CA SER A 86 -5.58 -28.13 23.80
C SER A 86 -7.00 -28.66 23.56
N LEU A 87 -8.05 -27.93 23.97
CA LEU A 87 -9.44 -28.26 23.63
C LEU A 87 -9.74 -28.08 22.14
N GLY A 88 -9.08 -27.12 21.49
CA GLY A 88 -9.22 -26.82 20.06
C GLY A 88 -8.84 -27.94 19.14
N GLN A 89 -7.99 -28.86 19.58
CA GLN A 89 -7.68 -30.08 18.83
C GLN A 89 -8.92 -30.89 18.46
N ASN A 90 -10.04 -30.75 19.19
CA ASN A 90 -11.29 -31.42 18.88
C ASN A 90 -12.33 -30.52 18.17
N SER A 91 -12.01 -29.25 17.94
CA SER A 91 -12.89 -28.35 17.19
C SER A 91 -12.92 -28.72 15.71
N PRO A 92 -14.12 -28.84 15.09
CA PRO A 92 -14.23 -29.01 13.64
C PRO A 92 -13.57 -27.89 12.85
N PHE A 93 -13.65 -26.64 13.33
CA PHE A 93 -13.05 -25.49 12.64
C PHE A 93 -11.52 -25.54 12.71
N PHE A 94 -10.97 -25.78 13.90
CA PHE A 94 -9.53 -25.97 14.08
C PHE A 94 -9.03 -27.11 13.19
N GLN A 95 -9.70 -28.27 13.20
CA GLN A 95 -9.31 -29.42 12.38
C GLN A 95 -9.38 -29.15 10.88
N ALA A 96 -10.35 -28.35 10.41
CA ALA A 96 -10.46 -27.97 9.00
C ALA A 96 -9.27 -27.13 8.51
N LEU A 97 -8.65 -26.38 9.42
CA LEU A 97 -7.53 -25.51 9.11
C LEU A 97 -6.15 -26.20 9.26
N VAL A 98 -6.07 -27.32 10.01
CA VAL A 98 -4.84 -28.12 10.22
C VAL A 98 -4.05 -28.40 8.94
N PRO A 99 -4.69 -28.81 7.82
CA PRO A 99 -3.98 -29.03 6.56
C PRO A 99 -3.23 -27.79 6.06
N SER A 100 -3.86 -26.61 6.09
CA SER A 100 -3.26 -25.37 5.58
C SER A 100 -2.03 -24.96 6.40
N TRP A 101 -2.08 -25.09 7.73
CA TRP A 101 -0.90 -24.81 8.55
C TRP A 101 0.19 -25.86 8.39
N THR A 102 -0.18 -27.14 8.29
CA THR A 102 0.80 -28.23 8.10
C THR A 102 1.57 -28.03 6.81
N ASP A 103 0.90 -27.67 5.72
CA ASP A 103 1.53 -27.43 4.42
C ASP A 103 2.43 -26.19 4.42
N ALA A 104 1.96 -25.08 5.01
CA ALA A 104 2.64 -23.79 4.92
C ALA A 104 3.78 -23.62 5.92
N THR A 105 3.72 -24.28 7.09
CA THR A 105 4.67 -24.07 8.20
C THR A 105 6.10 -24.45 7.81
N ARG A 106 7.05 -23.54 8.07
CA ARG A 106 8.50 -23.80 7.99
C ARG A 106 9.21 -23.68 9.33
N LYS A 107 8.59 -22.99 10.29
CA LYS A 107 9.06 -22.93 11.68
C LYS A 107 7.85 -23.10 12.60
N TYR A 108 7.91 -24.08 13.49
CA TYR A 108 6.89 -24.27 14.52
C TYR A 108 7.45 -23.80 15.86
N TYR A 109 6.69 -23.00 16.58
CA TYR A 109 7.03 -22.51 17.92
C TYR A 109 5.92 -22.86 18.91
N SER A 110 6.24 -23.62 19.95
CA SER A 110 5.35 -23.82 21.10
C SER A 110 5.58 -22.74 22.14
N ILE A 111 4.52 -22.11 22.63
CA ILE A 111 4.56 -21.15 23.74
C ILE A 111 4.07 -21.86 25.00
N LYS A 112 4.99 -22.13 25.92
CA LYS A 112 4.77 -22.89 27.16
C LYS A 112 5.21 -22.05 28.34
N GLY A 113 4.28 -21.41 29.03
CA GLY A 113 4.62 -20.45 30.09
C GLY A 113 5.38 -19.26 29.51
N ASN A 114 6.57 -19.00 30.04
CA ASN A 114 7.47 -17.94 29.57
C ASN A 114 8.47 -18.42 28.51
N ARG A 115 8.32 -19.64 27.97
CA ARG A 115 9.25 -20.21 26.98
C ARG A 115 8.60 -20.30 25.62
N ILE A 116 9.31 -19.82 24.60
CA ILE A 116 8.98 -19.99 23.19
C ILE A 116 10.02 -20.94 22.58
N GLU A 117 9.64 -22.19 22.37
CA GLU A 117 10.52 -23.28 21.93
C GLU A 117 10.25 -23.62 20.47
N GLN A 118 11.31 -23.68 19.66
CA GLN A 118 11.21 -24.07 18.25
C GLN A 118 11.23 -25.59 18.11
N HIS A 119 10.38 -26.11 17.23
CA HIS A 119 10.30 -27.52 16.86
C HIS A 119 10.55 -27.71 15.36
N GLN A 120 10.81 -28.96 14.97
CA GLN A 120 10.95 -29.33 13.56
C GLN A 120 9.62 -29.18 12.82
N PRO A 121 9.59 -28.52 11.66
CA PRO A 121 8.35 -28.23 10.94
C PRO A 121 7.66 -29.49 10.40
N ASP A 122 8.40 -30.54 10.05
CA ASP A 122 7.84 -31.81 9.54
C ASP A 122 6.91 -32.50 10.56
N SER A 123 7.02 -32.13 11.84
CA SER A 123 6.17 -32.63 12.92
C SER A 123 4.91 -31.80 13.12
N THR A 124 4.65 -30.74 12.34
CA THR A 124 3.55 -29.78 12.58
C THR A 124 2.19 -30.45 12.75
N PHE A 125 1.83 -31.39 11.87
CA PHE A 125 0.58 -32.15 11.99
C PHE A 125 0.46 -32.90 13.31
N VAL A 126 1.54 -33.57 13.74
CA VAL A 126 1.58 -34.33 14.98
C VAL A 126 1.54 -33.40 16.18
N LEU A 127 2.29 -32.28 16.16
CA LEU A 127 2.34 -31.30 17.22
C LEU A 127 0.96 -30.65 17.46
N LEU A 128 0.26 -30.28 16.39
CA LEU A 128 -1.09 -29.69 16.46
C LEU A 128 -2.17 -30.65 16.99
N ARG A 129 -1.90 -31.96 17.03
CA ARG A 129 -2.82 -33.01 17.52
C ARG A 129 -2.41 -33.62 18.86
N ASN A 130 -1.30 -33.17 19.45
CA ASN A 130 -0.81 -33.64 20.74
C ASN A 130 -0.40 -32.46 21.65
N ILE A 131 -1.23 -31.43 21.71
CA ILE A 131 -1.01 -30.24 22.55
C ILE A 131 -1.41 -30.55 23.99
N GLU A 132 -0.40 -30.61 24.85
CA GLU A 132 -0.54 -30.74 26.29
C GLU A 132 -0.63 -29.36 26.94
N GLU A 133 -1.69 -29.16 27.72
CA GLU A 133 -1.97 -27.89 28.39
C GLU A 133 -0.80 -27.43 29.27
N THR A 134 -0.37 -26.19 29.07
CA THR A 134 0.58 -25.48 29.93
C THR A 134 -0.03 -24.15 30.35
N ASN A 135 0.04 -23.85 31.65
CA ASN A 135 -0.42 -22.58 32.17
C ASN A 135 0.47 -21.43 31.71
N TYR A 136 -0.17 -20.33 31.35
CA TYR A 136 0.45 -19.08 30.92
C TYR A 136 1.16 -19.18 29.56
N ALA A 137 1.18 -18.06 28.83
CA ALA A 137 1.87 -17.95 27.56
C ALA A 137 2.45 -16.54 27.41
N ASP A 138 3.71 -16.44 26.98
CA ASP A 138 4.36 -15.17 26.64
C ASP A 138 3.92 -14.68 25.25
N LEU A 139 2.62 -14.36 25.14
CA LEU A 139 1.98 -13.93 23.90
C LEU A 139 2.54 -12.61 23.38
N LYS A 140 3.00 -11.73 24.28
CA LYS A 140 3.60 -10.45 23.92
C LYS A 140 4.89 -10.66 23.14
N THR A 141 5.83 -11.43 23.67
CA THR A 141 7.09 -11.69 22.96
C THR A 141 6.87 -12.51 21.68
N ALA A 142 5.87 -13.40 21.64
CA ALA A 142 5.50 -14.07 20.39
C ALA A 142 5.04 -13.07 19.32
N ALA A 143 4.09 -12.19 19.64
CA ALA A 143 3.60 -11.17 18.71
C ALA A 143 4.70 -10.19 18.28
N GLU A 144 5.60 -9.79 19.18
CA GLU A 144 6.76 -8.96 18.86
C GLU A 144 7.72 -9.66 17.90
N ARG A 145 7.97 -10.98 18.07
CA ARG A 145 8.78 -11.74 17.11
C ARG A 145 8.12 -11.77 15.75
N MET A 146 6.83 -12.12 15.70
CA MET A 146 6.04 -12.15 14.46
C MET A 146 6.12 -10.85 13.67
N ALA A 147 5.97 -9.70 14.34
CA ALA A 147 6.01 -8.39 13.69
C ALA A 147 7.41 -7.99 13.18
N ASN A 148 8.47 -8.52 13.81
CA ASN A 148 9.85 -8.18 13.50
C ASN A 148 10.50 -9.10 12.47
N GLU A 149 9.96 -10.30 12.24
CA GLU A 149 10.40 -11.14 11.13
C GLU A 149 9.90 -10.57 9.77
N ASN A 150 10.53 -11.00 8.66
CA ASN A 150 10.16 -10.63 7.28
C ASN A 150 9.56 -11.84 6.55
N ASN A 151 8.70 -12.60 7.22
CA ASN A 151 7.97 -13.75 6.71
C ASN A 151 6.55 -13.75 7.29
N GLU A 152 5.63 -14.47 6.65
CA GLU A 152 4.29 -14.66 7.18
C GLU A 152 4.35 -15.37 8.54
N SER A 153 3.41 -15.07 9.43
CA SER A 153 3.30 -15.78 10.70
C SER A 153 1.86 -15.92 11.18
N VAL A 154 1.61 -16.95 11.99
CA VAL A 154 0.30 -17.23 12.57
C VAL A 154 0.45 -17.48 14.06
N LEU A 155 -0.41 -16.85 14.87
CA LEU A 155 -0.56 -17.13 16.29
C LEU A 155 -1.90 -17.83 16.55
N LEU A 156 -1.83 -19.01 17.15
CA LEU A 156 -2.98 -19.73 17.69
C LEU A 156 -3.03 -19.48 19.20
N THR A 157 -4.08 -18.85 19.72
CA THR A 157 -4.13 -18.46 21.15
C THR A 157 -5.55 -18.27 21.68
N ASP A 158 -5.70 -18.24 23.01
CA ASP A 158 -6.89 -17.69 23.69
C ASP A 158 -6.87 -16.16 23.87
N GLY A 159 -5.72 -15.52 23.59
CA GLY A 159 -5.54 -14.08 23.74
C GLY A 159 -5.40 -13.62 25.20
N GLU A 160 -5.32 -14.51 26.18
CA GLU A 160 -5.21 -14.18 27.59
C GLU A 160 -3.76 -13.87 27.98
N TYR A 161 -3.45 -12.58 28.13
CA TYR A 161 -2.14 -12.17 28.60
C TYR A 161 -2.03 -12.20 30.11
N PHE A 162 -1.22 -13.12 30.62
CA PHE A 162 -0.90 -13.24 32.04
C PHE A 162 0.46 -12.62 32.37
N GLN A 163 0.50 -11.75 33.38
CA GLN A 163 1.75 -11.24 33.98
C GLN A 163 1.87 -11.71 35.43
N PRO A 164 2.85 -12.58 35.76
CA PRO A 164 3.00 -13.15 37.11
C PRO A 164 3.16 -12.12 38.25
N SER A 165 3.65 -10.92 37.94
CA SER A 165 3.93 -9.87 38.93
C SER A 165 2.73 -8.99 39.29
N ILE A 166 1.59 -9.11 38.59
CA ILE A 166 0.39 -8.31 38.87
C ILE A 166 -0.66 -9.25 39.46
N ALA A 167 -1.04 -9.01 40.72
CA ALA A 167 -1.85 -9.92 41.54
C ALA A 167 -3.32 -10.11 41.08
N LYS A 168 -3.70 -9.68 39.87
CA LYS A 168 -5.04 -9.87 39.26
C LYS A 168 -4.91 -9.89 37.73
N GLY A 169 -5.80 -10.63 37.06
CA GLY A 169 -5.80 -10.80 35.60
C GLY A 169 -5.71 -9.47 34.83
N ASN A 170 -4.85 -9.43 33.81
CA ASN A 170 -4.55 -8.22 33.05
C ASN A 170 -5.53 -8.07 31.87
N ILE A 171 -6.82 -8.07 32.20
CA ILE A 171 -7.96 -8.27 31.29
C ILE A 171 -8.18 -7.14 30.28
N ASN A 172 -7.41 -6.05 30.36
CA ASN A 172 -7.49 -4.92 29.43
C ASN A 172 -6.10 -4.47 28.93
N ASN A 173 -5.07 -5.29 29.09
CA ASN A 173 -3.72 -4.94 28.63
C ASN A 173 -3.63 -5.05 27.11
N PRO A 174 -3.32 -3.96 26.39
CA PRO A 174 -3.18 -3.96 24.94
C PRO A 174 -1.81 -4.51 24.50
N TYR A 175 -1.45 -5.70 24.97
CA TYR A 175 -0.11 -6.26 24.84
C TYR A 175 0.35 -6.47 23.39
N MET A 176 -0.58 -6.66 22.45
CA MET A 176 -0.25 -6.83 21.01
C MET A 176 -0.19 -5.52 20.24
N ALA A 177 -0.60 -4.39 20.81
CA ALA A 177 -0.71 -3.12 20.07
C ALA A 177 0.60 -2.74 19.37
N GLY A 178 1.74 -2.93 20.03
CA GLY A 178 3.06 -2.64 19.44
C GLY A 178 3.39 -3.51 18.23
N ALA A 179 3.06 -4.81 18.29
CA ALA A 179 3.26 -5.74 17.19
C ALA A 179 2.35 -5.44 15.99
N LEU A 180 1.05 -5.21 16.25
CA LEU A 180 0.09 -4.84 15.20
C LEU A 180 0.53 -3.57 14.46
N LYS A 181 0.91 -2.53 15.21
CA LYS A 181 1.40 -1.26 14.64
C LYS A 181 2.66 -1.47 13.80
N SER A 182 3.62 -2.21 14.32
CA SER A 182 4.91 -2.43 13.63
C SER A 182 4.69 -3.16 12.30
N TRP A 183 3.76 -4.11 12.26
CA TRP A 183 3.40 -4.82 11.04
C TRP A 183 2.66 -3.94 10.04
N LEU A 184 1.63 -3.19 10.48
CA LEU A 184 0.90 -2.28 9.60
C LEU A 184 1.79 -1.16 9.04
N LYS A 185 2.77 -0.68 9.83
CA LYS A 185 3.74 0.34 9.38
C LYS A 185 4.64 -0.13 8.24
N LYS A 186 4.81 -1.44 8.08
CA LYS A 186 5.49 -2.04 6.90
C LYS A 186 4.57 -2.12 5.67
N GLY A 187 3.30 -1.73 5.81
CA GLY A 187 2.29 -1.79 4.76
C GLY A 187 1.63 -3.15 4.60
N HIS A 188 1.73 -4.04 5.60
CA HIS A 188 1.18 -5.39 5.56
C HIS A 188 -0.21 -5.50 6.20
N ASP A 189 -0.84 -6.68 6.12
CA ASP A 189 -2.17 -6.97 6.62
C ASP A 189 -2.18 -7.91 7.81
N ILE A 190 -3.25 -7.81 8.60
CA ILE A 190 -3.52 -8.75 9.68
C ILE A 190 -4.94 -9.29 9.50
N TYR A 191 -5.08 -10.62 9.48
CA TYR A 191 -6.38 -11.28 9.53
C TYR A 191 -6.55 -11.96 10.88
N ILE A 192 -7.73 -11.84 11.47
CA ILE A 192 -8.07 -12.45 12.76
C ILE A 192 -9.35 -13.25 12.59
N LEU A 193 -9.26 -14.57 12.76
CA LEU A 193 -10.42 -15.44 12.91
C LEU A 193 -10.70 -15.63 14.40
N SER A 194 -11.94 -15.45 14.81
CA SER A 194 -12.41 -15.61 16.18
C SER A 194 -13.44 -16.72 16.24
N GLU A 195 -13.07 -17.83 16.89
CA GLU A 195 -13.94 -18.98 17.08
C GLU A 195 -14.45 -19.02 18.53
N PRO A 196 -15.77 -18.96 18.78
CA PRO A 196 -16.31 -19.11 20.12
C PRO A 196 -16.20 -20.54 20.63
N TYR A 197 -15.87 -20.70 21.91
CA TYR A 197 -15.90 -21.98 22.61
C TYR A 197 -16.25 -21.78 24.09
N THR A 198 -16.51 -22.89 24.80
CA THR A 198 -16.76 -22.87 26.24
C THR A 198 -15.62 -23.54 26.99
N GLU A 199 -15.15 -22.90 28.06
CA GLU A 199 -14.09 -23.44 28.91
C GLU A 199 -14.65 -23.77 30.31
N PRO A 200 -14.59 -25.04 30.75
CA PRO A 200 -14.94 -25.41 32.11
C PRO A 200 -13.77 -25.13 33.07
N TYR A 201 -14.01 -24.37 34.12
CA TYR A 201 -13.02 -24.08 35.16
C TYR A 201 -13.69 -24.02 36.55
N ASN A 202 -13.17 -24.80 37.50
CA ASN A 202 -13.68 -24.88 38.89
C ASN A 202 -15.21 -25.04 39.01
N GLY A 203 -15.82 -25.87 38.16
CA GLY A 203 -17.27 -26.13 38.16
C GLY A 203 -18.12 -25.03 37.53
N GLN A 204 -17.51 -23.97 36.99
CA GLN A 204 -18.16 -22.93 36.19
C GLN A 204 -17.79 -23.09 34.72
N THR A 205 -18.58 -22.48 33.83
CA THR A 205 -18.33 -22.46 32.39
C THR A 205 -18.19 -21.02 31.92
N PHE A 206 -17.15 -20.74 31.14
CA PHE A 206 -16.82 -19.42 30.63
C PHE A 206 -16.93 -19.40 29.11
N ASN A 207 -17.56 -18.35 28.55
CA ASN A 207 -17.64 -18.18 27.10
C ASN A 207 -16.39 -17.46 26.61
N LYS A 208 -15.53 -18.21 25.90
CA LYS A 208 -14.22 -17.76 25.46
C LYS A 208 -14.12 -17.73 23.94
N LYS A 209 -13.01 -17.17 23.45
CA LYS A 209 -12.69 -17.08 22.03
C LYS A 209 -11.33 -17.72 21.79
N ARG A 210 -11.23 -18.49 20.71
CA ARG A 210 -9.97 -18.97 20.15
C ARG A 210 -9.64 -18.09 18.97
N PHE A 211 -8.46 -17.48 19.02
CA PHE A 211 -7.98 -16.58 17.99
C PHE A 211 -6.96 -17.27 17.10
N TYR A 212 -7.12 -17.04 15.81
CA TYR A 212 -6.13 -17.34 14.79
C TYR A 212 -5.73 -15.98 14.21
N ILE A 213 -4.54 -15.50 14.56
CA ILE A 213 -4.06 -14.16 14.19
C ILE A 213 -2.97 -14.34 13.13
N LEU A 214 -3.24 -13.91 11.91
CA LEU A 214 -2.41 -14.12 10.73
C LEU A 214 -1.75 -12.79 10.37
N PHE A 215 -0.43 -12.72 10.49
CA PHE A 215 0.41 -11.62 10.01
C PHE A 215 0.87 -11.99 8.60
N THR A 216 0.35 -11.27 7.60
CA THR A 216 0.56 -11.57 6.18
C THR A 216 0.42 -10.30 5.33
N ASP A 217 0.37 -10.41 4.01
CA ASP A 217 0.12 -9.30 3.08
C ASP A 217 -0.79 -9.81 1.96
N CYS A 218 -1.91 -9.15 1.72
CA CYS A 218 -2.89 -9.61 0.73
C CYS A 218 -2.37 -9.51 -0.71
N ARG A 219 -1.28 -8.78 -0.95
CA ARG A 219 -0.60 -8.70 -2.25
C ARG A 219 0.33 -9.90 -2.49
N LEU A 220 0.71 -10.62 -1.43
CA LEU A 220 1.51 -11.83 -1.54
C LEU A 220 0.65 -12.97 -2.09
N LYS A 221 0.90 -13.36 -3.34
CA LYS A 221 0.19 -14.48 -3.98
C LYS A 221 0.40 -15.79 -3.22
N GLY A 222 -0.69 -16.49 -2.93
CA GLY A 222 -0.65 -17.76 -2.20
C GLY A 222 -0.29 -17.58 -0.71
N ASN A 223 -0.55 -16.40 -0.15
CA ASN A 223 -0.41 -16.13 1.27
C ASN A 223 -1.25 -17.10 2.13
N ILE A 224 -0.95 -17.15 3.43
CA ILE A 224 -1.60 -18.09 4.37
C ILE A 224 -3.11 -17.89 4.46
N TYR A 225 -3.61 -16.65 4.33
CA TYR A 225 -5.05 -16.38 4.33
C TYR A 225 -5.71 -16.97 3.07
N GLU A 226 -5.14 -16.77 1.88
CA GLU A 226 -5.61 -17.40 0.64
C GLU A 226 -5.60 -18.93 0.73
N ARG A 227 -4.52 -19.53 1.23
CA ARG A 227 -4.42 -21.00 1.40
C ARG A 227 -5.49 -21.54 2.34
N ILE A 228 -5.83 -20.80 3.39
CA ILE A 228 -6.92 -21.16 4.29
C ILE A 228 -8.27 -21.06 3.54
N MET A 229 -8.54 -19.93 2.88
CA MET A 229 -9.81 -19.74 2.16
C MET A 229 -10.01 -20.70 0.97
N GLN A 230 -8.94 -21.29 0.44
CA GLN A 230 -9.02 -22.33 -0.60
C GLN A 230 -9.44 -23.70 -0.05
N THR A 231 -9.12 -24.00 1.21
CA THR A 231 -9.40 -25.31 1.82
C THR A 231 -10.65 -25.30 2.70
N ILE A 232 -11.09 -24.12 3.15
CA ILE A 232 -12.27 -23.99 4.02
C ILE A 232 -13.37 -23.14 3.37
N ASN A 233 -14.62 -23.48 3.67
CA ASN A 233 -15.77 -22.62 3.40
C ASN A 233 -16.29 -22.07 4.73
N LEU A 234 -16.04 -20.78 5.02
CA LEU A 234 -16.48 -20.13 6.26
C LEU A 234 -18.00 -20.21 6.49
N LYS A 235 -18.81 -20.38 5.42
CA LYS A 235 -20.27 -20.57 5.57
C LYS A 235 -20.63 -21.87 6.31
N GLN A 236 -19.73 -22.84 6.38
CA GLN A 236 -19.90 -24.07 7.17
C GLN A 236 -19.62 -23.84 8.67
N PHE A 237 -19.06 -22.69 9.04
CA PHE A 237 -18.70 -22.30 10.40
C PHE A 237 -19.29 -20.92 10.73
N PRO A 238 -20.62 -20.76 10.72
CA PRO A 238 -21.28 -19.46 10.85
C PRO A 238 -21.01 -18.73 12.18
N GLN A 239 -20.52 -19.46 13.19
CA GLN A 239 -20.12 -18.91 14.48
C GLN A 239 -18.74 -18.26 14.47
N VAL A 240 -17.92 -18.52 13.44
CA VAL A 240 -16.59 -17.95 13.31
C VAL A 240 -16.69 -16.59 12.65
N GLU A 241 -16.07 -15.61 13.27
CA GLU A 241 -16.05 -14.23 12.78
C GLU A 241 -14.65 -13.89 12.25
N LEU A 242 -14.58 -13.23 11.10
CA LEU A 242 -13.35 -12.74 10.49
C LEU A 242 -13.26 -11.23 10.65
N PHE A 243 -12.08 -10.75 11.04
CA PHE A 243 -11.72 -9.35 11.01
C PHE A 243 -10.41 -9.16 10.24
N HIS A 244 -10.39 -8.22 9.30
CA HIS A 244 -9.20 -7.83 8.55
C HIS A 244 -8.75 -6.45 8.99
N LEU A 245 -7.45 -6.22 9.03
CA LEU A 245 -6.84 -4.98 9.44
C LEU A 245 -5.76 -4.60 8.42
N SER A 246 -5.90 -3.41 7.83
CA SER A 246 -4.98 -2.88 6.82
C SER A 246 -4.84 -1.36 6.92
N ALA A 247 -3.77 -0.80 6.33
CA ALA A 247 -3.49 0.63 6.33
C ALA A 247 -2.87 1.17 5.02
N ASP A 248 -2.59 0.34 4.00
CA ASP A 248 -1.76 0.75 2.84
C ASP A 248 -2.31 0.40 1.45
N HIS A 249 -3.36 -0.43 1.32
CA HIS A 249 -3.87 -0.83 -0.01
C HIS A 249 -5.38 -1.14 0.03
N PRO A 250 -6.24 -0.12 -0.02
CA PRO A 250 -7.67 -0.35 -0.10
C PRO A 250 -8.04 -1.05 -1.41
N GLN A 251 -9.04 -1.93 -1.35
CA GLN A 251 -9.37 -2.81 -2.48
C GLN A 251 -10.39 -2.17 -3.43
N LEU A 252 -10.11 -2.25 -4.73
CA LEU A 252 -11.07 -1.91 -5.78
C LEU A 252 -11.94 -3.15 -6.12
N LEU A 253 -13.24 -2.93 -6.29
CA LEU A 253 -14.26 -3.96 -6.55
C LEU A 253 -14.62 -4.12 -8.03
N SER A 254 -13.97 -3.39 -8.95
CA SER A 254 -14.39 -3.35 -10.36
C SER A 254 -14.22 -4.71 -11.06
N LYS A 255 -15.12 -5.03 -12.00
CA LYS A 255 -15.21 -6.32 -12.71
C LYS A 255 -13.91 -6.78 -13.38
N ASN A 256 -13.03 -5.83 -13.73
CA ASN A 256 -11.80 -6.09 -14.46
C ASN A 256 -10.53 -5.83 -13.65
N ALA A 257 -10.61 -5.21 -12.45
CA ALA A 257 -9.53 -4.96 -11.47
C ALA A 257 -8.17 -4.44 -12.01
N GLN A 258 -8.07 -4.08 -13.29
CA GLN A 258 -6.81 -3.83 -14.00
C GLN A 258 -6.73 -2.44 -14.64
N THR A 259 -7.87 -1.82 -15.01
CA THR A 259 -7.89 -0.46 -15.60
C THR A 259 -9.12 0.35 -15.20
N THR A 260 -9.07 1.67 -15.45
CA THR A 260 -10.24 2.56 -15.59
C THR A 260 -11.07 2.24 -16.83
N GLU A 261 -12.25 2.86 -16.89
CA GLU A 261 -13.01 3.10 -18.13
C GLU A 261 -12.95 4.59 -18.47
N PRO A 262 -12.00 5.02 -19.34
CA PRO A 262 -11.97 6.39 -19.83
C PRO A 262 -13.19 6.70 -20.68
N ASN A 263 -13.60 7.97 -20.69
CA ASN A 263 -14.67 8.46 -21.55
C ASN A 263 -14.33 8.18 -23.01
N GLN A 264 -15.31 7.68 -23.77
CA GLN A 264 -15.13 7.31 -25.18
C GLN A 264 -14.66 8.48 -26.05
N GLN A 265 -15.00 9.72 -25.70
CA GLN A 265 -14.57 10.92 -26.41
C GLN A 265 -13.06 11.15 -26.34
N LEU A 266 -12.37 10.61 -25.34
CA LEU A 266 -10.91 10.73 -25.21
C LEU A 266 -10.15 9.88 -26.26
N ASN A 267 -10.82 8.89 -26.87
CA ASN A 267 -10.19 7.88 -27.71
C ASN A 267 -8.91 7.30 -27.05
N ALA A 268 -9.00 7.03 -25.74
CA ALA A 268 -7.84 6.70 -24.93
C ALA A 268 -7.33 5.27 -25.22
N LYS A 269 -6.02 5.14 -25.40
CA LYS A 269 -5.33 3.84 -25.38
C LYS A 269 -4.83 3.57 -23.97
N VAL A 270 -5.37 2.53 -23.34
CA VAL A 270 -5.05 2.17 -21.95
C VAL A 270 -4.14 0.94 -21.92
N SER A 271 -3.02 1.06 -21.22
CA SER A 271 -2.17 -0.07 -20.86
C SER A 271 -2.16 -0.27 -19.34
N SER A 272 -2.69 -1.40 -18.88
CA SER A 272 -2.64 -1.83 -17.48
C SER A 272 -1.26 -2.35 -17.11
N ASN A 273 -0.85 -2.14 -15.86
CA ASN A 273 0.26 -2.85 -15.25
C ASN A 273 -0.20 -3.53 -13.96
N GLU A 274 0.37 -4.69 -13.63
CA GLU A 274 -0.01 -5.52 -12.48
C GLU A 274 0.17 -4.85 -11.09
N ASN A 275 0.75 -3.64 -11.05
CA ASN A 275 1.17 -2.95 -9.82
C ASN A 275 0.29 -1.74 -9.44
N GLY A 276 -1.02 -1.78 -9.73
CA GLY A 276 -1.97 -0.78 -9.24
C GLY A 276 -1.88 0.59 -9.92
N TYR A 277 -1.43 0.62 -11.16
CA TYR A 277 -1.45 1.84 -11.99
C TYR A 277 -1.68 1.49 -13.47
N GLU A 278 -2.03 2.52 -14.24
CA GLU A 278 -2.15 2.42 -15.70
C GLU A 278 -1.52 3.61 -16.40
N VAL A 279 -1.35 3.45 -17.71
CA VAL A 279 -0.98 4.53 -18.62
C VAL A 279 -2.08 4.72 -19.64
N GLN A 280 -2.52 5.96 -19.83
CA GLN A 280 -3.48 6.36 -20.84
C GLN A 280 -2.84 7.32 -21.84
N ASP A 281 -2.92 6.99 -23.13
CA ASP A 281 -2.56 7.90 -24.23
C ASP A 281 -3.85 8.45 -24.86
N TRP A 282 -4.10 9.75 -24.69
CA TRP A 282 -5.28 10.43 -25.23
C TRP A 282 -4.92 11.07 -26.56
N GLU A 283 -5.50 10.54 -27.64
CA GLU A 283 -5.13 10.94 -29.00
C GLU A 283 -5.86 12.21 -29.48
N ILE A 284 -6.90 12.63 -28.77
CA ILE A 284 -7.70 13.80 -29.10
C ILE A 284 -7.00 15.11 -28.69
N ASP A 285 -7.30 16.22 -29.37
CA ASP A 285 -6.78 17.54 -29.03
C ASP A 285 -7.60 18.21 -27.91
N TRP A 286 -6.96 19.12 -27.18
CA TRP A 286 -7.59 19.81 -26.06
C TRP A 286 -8.64 20.83 -26.51
N GLU A 287 -8.28 21.76 -27.40
CA GLU A 287 -9.12 22.92 -27.73
C GLU A 287 -10.40 22.54 -28.51
N ASN A 288 -10.34 21.60 -29.45
CA ASN A 288 -11.47 21.20 -30.29
C ASN A 288 -12.12 19.88 -29.84
N GLY A 289 -11.51 19.19 -28.88
CA GLY A 289 -11.98 17.90 -28.38
C GLY A 289 -12.30 17.92 -26.89
N ILE A 290 -11.28 17.78 -26.04
CA ILE A 290 -11.47 17.55 -24.60
C ILE A 290 -12.25 18.71 -23.95
N GLU A 291 -11.88 19.95 -24.23
CA GLU A 291 -12.52 21.12 -23.64
C GLU A 291 -14.01 21.26 -24.02
N PRO A 292 -14.42 21.19 -25.30
CA PRO A 292 -15.84 21.29 -25.65
C PRO A 292 -16.64 20.02 -25.34
N LEU A 293 -16.06 18.82 -25.43
CA LEU A 293 -16.80 17.56 -25.31
C LEU A 293 -16.88 17.02 -23.88
N ILE A 294 -15.96 17.42 -23.01
CA ILE A 294 -15.84 16.88 -21.65
C ILE A 294 -15.86 18.00 -20.62
N VAL A 295 -14.92 18.95 -20.67
CA VAL A 295 -14.82 20.03 -19.67
C VAL A 295 -16.07 20.91 -19.68
N ASN A 296 -16.48 21.38 -20.86
CA ASN A 296 -17.61 22.27 -21.07
C ASN A 296 -18.83 21.54 -21.65
N ALA A 297 -18.94 20.24 -21.38
CA ALA A 297 -19.99 19.41 -21.92
C ALA A 297 -21.39 19.95 -21.56
N VAL A 298 -22.34 19.74 -22.45
CA VAL A 298 -23.73 20.18 -22.29
C VAL A 298 -24.67 18.97 -22.22
N ASN A 299 -25.78 19.12 -21.51
CA ASN A 299 -26.82 18.12 -21.49
C ASN A 299 -27.42 17.97 -22.90
N PRO A 300 -27.41 16.77 -23.51
CA PRO A 300 -27.81 16.59 -24.90
C PRO A 300 -29.32 16.85 -25.13
N ASN A 301 -30.14 16.76 -24.09
CA ASN A 301 -31.60 16.96 -24.19
C ASN A 301 -32.01 18.42 -23.99
N THR A 302 -31.25 19.20 -23.23
CA THR A 302 -31.60 20.60 -22.89
C THR A 302 -30.66 21.63 -23.50
N GLY A 303 -29.48 21.22 -23.97
CA GLY A 303 -28.41 22.10 -24.44
C GLY A 303 -27.77 22.96 -23.36
N GLN A 304 -28.12 22.76 -22.08
CA GLN A 304 -27.56 23.52 -20.96
C GLN A 304 -26.21 22.92 -20.52
N PRO A 305 -25.23 23.74 -20.11
CA PRO A 305 -23.96 23.25 -19.56
C PRO A 305 -24.15 22.31 -18.38
N LEU A 306 -23.38 21.23 -18.35
CA LEU A 306 -23.27 20.37 -17.18
C LEU A 306 -22.40 21.06 -16.13
N PRO A 307 -22.83 21.15 -14.85
CA PRO A 307 -22.09 21.86 -13.80
C PRO A 307 -20.63 21.38 -13.64
N ASP A 308 -20.40 20.08 -13.83
CA ASP A 308 -19.10 19.43 -13.65
C ASP A 308 -18.54 18.84 -14.96
N GLY A 309 -19.07 19.28 -16.11
CA GLY A 309 -18.80 18.65 -17.39
C GLY A 309 -19.26 17.19 -17.43
N GLU A 310 -18.68 16.40 -18.33
CA GLU A 310 -18.80 14.95 -18.35
C GLU A 310 -17.66 14.31 -17.54
N ALA A 311 -17.92 13.16 -16.92
CA ALA A 311 -16.87 12.38 -16.28
C ALA A 311 -15.88 11.92 -17.36
N PHE A 312 -14.59 12.15 -17.16
CA PHE A 312 -13.55 11.70 -18.10
C PHE A 312 -13.06 10.29 -17.77
N ILE A 313 -13.26 9.83 -16.53
CA ILE A 313 -13.00 8.47 -16.06
C ILE A 313 -14.14 8.06 -15.12
N SER A 314 -14.63 6.83 -15.28
CA SER A 314 -15.70 6.28 -14.44
C SER A 314 -15.53 4.77 -14.21
N GLY A 315 -16.47 4.17 -13.47
CA GLY A 315 -16.64 2.70 -13.42
C GLY A 315 -15.88 2.01 -12.29
N TRP A 316 -15.12 2.74 -11.49
CA TRP A 316 -14.51 2.19 -10.28
C TRP A 316 -15.44 2.20 -9.10
N LYS A 317 -15.36 1.14 -8.31
CA LYS A 317 -16.03 1.02 -7.03
C LYS A 317 -15.00 0.62 -5.99
N LEU A 318 -14.95 1.36 -4.90
CA LEU A 318 -14.05 1.08 -3.78
C LEU A 318 -14.76 0.19 -2.76
N ASP A 319 -14.06 -0.81 -2.22
CA ASP A 319 -14.47 -1.41 -0.97
C ASP A 319 -14.21 -0.40 0.16
N ARG A 320 -15.27 0.26 0.60
CA ARG A 320 -15.20 1.30 1.63
C ARG A 320 -14.85 0.74 3.00
N GLU A 321 -14.83 -0.57 3.20
CA GLU A 321 -14.46 -1.20 4.47
C GLU A 321 -13.17 -2.02 4.36
N SER A 322 -12.38 -1.84 3.29
CA SER A 322 -11.15 -2.59 3.02
C SER A 322 -10.07 -2.49 4.09
N PHE A 323 -10.11 -1.46 4.95
CA PHE A 323 -9.19 -1.32 6.08
C PHE A 323 -9.67 -2.06 7.34
N GLY A 324 -10.92 -2.52 7.34
CA GLY A 324 -11.65 -3.19 8.41
C GLY A 324 -11.92 -2.34 9.66
N GLY A 325 -10.88 -1.77 10.26
CA GLY A 325 -10.99 -0.85 11.40
C GLY A 325 -11.56 0.53 11.04
N TYR A 326 -11.61 0.85 9.73
CA TYR A 326 -12.05 2.12 9.19
C TYR A 326 -13.01 1.96 8.02
N ARG A 327 -13.97 2.88 7.92
CA ARG A 327 -14.74 3.12 6.71
C ARG A 327 -14.13 4.28 5.93
N ILE A 328 -13.90 4.09 4.65
CA ILE A 328 -13.53 5.17 3.73
C ILE A 328 -14.80 5.98 3.41
N THR A 329 -14.76 7.26 3.75
CA THR A 329 -15.87 8.21 3.58
C THR A 329 -15.51 9.40 2.71
N GLY A 330 -14.28 9.46 2.21
CA GLY A 330 -13.88 10.42 1.20
C GLY A 330 -12.66 9.93 0.43
N VAL A 331 -12.64 10.28 -0.85
CA VAL A 331 -11.49 10.15 -1.75
C VAL A 331 -11.22 11.50 -2.40
N SER A 332 -10.00 11.70 -2.88
CA SER A 332 -9.60 12.89 -3.63
C SER A 332 -8.64 12.51 -4.75
N ALA A 333 -8.62 13.31 -5.81
CA ALA A 333 -7.61 13.22 -6.85
C ALA A 333 -6.51 14.24 -6.58
N LYS A 334 -5.25 13.82 -6.69
CA LYS A 334 -4.07 14.69 -6.67
C LYS A 334 -3.40 14.61 -8.03
N VAL A 335 -3.17 15.76 -8.65
CA VAL A 335 -2.59 15.81 -10.00
C VAL A 335 -1.18 16.36 -9.92
N TYR A 336 -0.25 15.75 -10.63
CA TYR A 336 1.13 16.19 -10.70
C TYR A 336 1.51 16.39 -12.16
N ASN A 337 2.07 17.56 -12.48
CA ASN A 337 2.78 17.74 -13.75
C ASN A 337 4.11 16.96 -13.66
N ILE A 338 4.37 16.09 -14.65
CA ILE A 338 5.59 15.29 -14.70
C ILE A 338 6.34 15.48 -16.03
N ASN A 339 6.06 16.55 -16.78
CA ASN A 339 6.64 16.82 -18.09
C ASN A 339 8.16 16.80 -18.06
N GLN A 340 8.75 17.52 -17.11
CA GLN A 340 10.20 17.66 -16.97
C GLN A 340 10.80 16.37 -16.40
N GLU A 341 10.25 15.88 -15.28
CA GLU A 341 10.74 14.73 -14.53
C GLU A 341 10.75 13.45 -15.37
N TYR A 342 9.68 13.20 -16.12
CA TYR A 342 9.61 12.03 -16.98
C TYR A 342 10.55 12.15 -18.19
N SER A 343 10.66 13.35 -18.78
CA SER A 343 11.56 13.57 -19.93
C SER A 343 13.02 13.41 -19.53
N ASP A 344 13.43 13.94 -18.37
CA ASP A 344 14.79 13.78 -17.84
C ASP A 344 15.11 12.31 -17.54
N PHE A 345 14.17 11.59 -16.92
CA PHE A 345 14.31 10.16 -16.70
C PHE A 345 14.46 9.38 -18.00
N TYR A 346 13.61 9.69 -18.99
CA TYR A 346 13.63 9.06 -20.30
C TYR A 346 14.96 9.26 -21.01
N TYR A 347 15.46 10.50 -21.08
CA TYR A 347 16.73 10.79 -21.74
C TYR A 347 17.93 10.17 -21.01
N ALA A 348 17.90 10.14 -19.67
CA ALA A 348 18.93 9.43 -18.90
C ALA A 348 18.94 7.94 -19.25
N LYS A 349 17.77 7.30 -19.34
CA LYS A 349 17.64 5.88 -19.72
C LYS A 349 18.14 5.60 -21.13
N ASP A 350 17.71 6.37 -22.12
CA ASP A 350 18.17 6.21 -23.52
C ASP A 350 19.69 6.47 -23.65
N ALA A 351 20.24 7.39 -22.87
CA ALA A 351 21.68 7.65 -22.80
C ALA A 351 22.47 6.63 -21.94
N LYS A 352 21.81 5.63 -21.34
CA LYS A 352 22.38 4.66 -20.38
C LYS A 352 23.06 5.32 -19.18
N GLN A 353 22.56 6.47 -18.78
CA GLN A 353 22.97 7.20 -17.59
C GLN A 353 22.07 6.83 -16.42
N LYS A 354 22.57 7.07 -15.20
CA LYS A 354 21.77 6.88 -13.99
C LYS A 354 20.79 8.06 -13.88
N PRO A 355 19.47 7.83 -13.78
CA PRO A 355 18.52 8.90 -13.51
C PRO A 355 18.77 9.57 -12.15
N GLU A 356 18.18 10.73 -11.94
CA GLU A 356 18.22 11.41 -10.65
C GLU A 356 17.69 10.50 -9.54
N ALA A 357 18.23 10.63 -8.33
CA ALA A 357 17.88 9.75 -7.22
C ALA A 357 16.50 10.07 -6.62
N LYS A 358 16.00 11.30 -6.81
CA LYS A 358 14.73 11.79 -6.28
C LYS A 358 14.18 12.83 -7.24
N ILE A 359 12.86 12.94 -7.26
CA ILE A 359 12.10 13.99 -7.96
C ILE A 359 11.13 14.63 -6.98
N ASP A 360 10.65 15.83 -7.29
CA ASP A 360 9.68 16.58 -6.48
C ASP A 360 8.62 17.23 -7.40
N PRO A 361 7.78 16.41 -8.06
CA PRO A 361 6.79 16.94 -8.98
C PRO A 361 5.77 17.78 -8.24
N VAL A 362 5.46 18.96 -8.78
CA VAL A 362 4.56 19.93 -8.15
C VAL A 362 3.11 19.47 -8.30
N GLU A 363 2.37 19.43 -7.20
CA GLU A 363 0.92 19.17 -7.22
C GLU A 363 0.20 20.35 -7.88
N CYS A 364 -0.62 20.04 -8.89
CA CYS A 364 -1.47 20.99 -9.59
C CYS A 364 -2.88 20.93 -8.98
N GLU A 365 -3.13 21.85 -8.05
CA GLU A 365 -4.44 21.98 -7.40
C GLU A 365 -5.54 22.35 -8.41
N TYR A 366 -6.77 21.92 -8.13
CA TYR A 366 -7.97 22.31 -8.89
C TYR A 366 -7.96 21.94 -10.38
N PHE A 367 -7.25 20.89 -10.79
CA PHE A 367 -7.35 20.36 -12.15
C PHE A 367 -8.37 19.23 -12.28
N VAL A 368 -8.34 18.27 -11.34
CA VAL A 368 -9.25 17.11 -11.30
C VAL A 368 -9.94 17.05 -9.95
N LYS A 369 -11.23 16.70 -9.96
CA LYS A 369 -12.04 16.43 -8.77
C LYS A 369 -12.75 15.09 -8.88
N VAL A 370 -13.09 14.53 -7.72
CA VAL A 370 -13.96 13.35 -7.62
C VAL A 370 -15.38 13.81 -7.32
N ASP A 371 -16.40 13.15 -7.88
CA ASP A 371 -17.79 13.37 -7.45
C ASP A 371 -17.99 12.84 -6.01
N PRO A 372 -18.15 13.72 -5.00
CA PRO A 372 -18.29 13.30 -3.62
C PRO A 372 -19.67 12.66 -3.35
N LYS A 373 -20.70 13.02 -4.12
CA LYS A 373 -22.05 12.50 -3.93
C LYS A 373 -22.11 11.05 -4.41
N GLU A 374 -21.64 10.79 -5.62
CA GLU A 374 -21.63 9.44 -6.19
C GLU A 374 -20.74 8.49 -5.37
N PHE A 375 -19.60 8.98 -4.85
CA PHE A 375 -18.78 8.19 -3.93
C PHE A 375 -19.50 7.88 -2.62
N ASN A 376 -20.17 8.86 -2.00
CA ASN A 376 -20.83 8.65 -0.72
C ASN A 376 -22.05 7.72 -0.83
N GLU A 377 -22.83 7.84 -1.90
CA GLU A 377 -24.05 7.04 -2.14
C GLU A 377 -23.73 5.63 -2.62
N HIS A 378 -22.79 5.49 -3.56
CA HIS A 378 -22.57 4.22 -4.28
C HIS A 378 -21.17 3.62 -4.10
N GLY A 379 -20.24 4.36 -3.48
CA GLY A 379 -18.83 3.97 -3.37
C GLY A 379 -18.10 4.02 -4.71
N LYS A 380 -18.64 4.72 -5.71
CA LYS A 380 -18.01 4.83 -7.03
C LYS A 380 -17.10 6.05 -7.13
N ILE A 381 -16.05 5.93 -7.92
CA ILE A 381 -15.07 6.98 -8.15
C ILE A 381 -15.20 7.42 -9.60
N ASP A 382 -15.79 8.59 -9.79
CA ASP A 382 -15.89 9.26 -11.09
C ASP A 382 -15.03 10.52 -11.05
N LEU A 383 -14.16 10.69 -12.05
CA LEU A 383 -13.25 11.82 -12.16
C LEU A 383 -13.76 12.84 -13.17
N HIS A 384 -13.77 14.09 -12.73
CA HIS A 384 -14.18 15.26 -13.51
C HIS A 384 -13.05 16.29 -13.52
N PHE A 385 -12.98 17.11 -14.56
CA PHE A 385 -12.18 18.32 -14.48
C PHE A 385 -12.84 19.31 -13.52
N ASP A 386 -12.06 20.10 -12.78
CA ASP A 386 -12.62 21.13 -11.92
C ASP A 386 -13.02 22.37 -12.73
N THR A 387 -14.16 22.28 -13.41
CA THR A 387 -14.73 23.31 -14.28
C THR A 387 -14.86 24.69 -13.62
N GLN A 388 -15.02 24.76 -12.30
CA GLN A 388 -15.22 26.01 -11.57
C GLN A 388 -13.91 26.80 -11.39
N ASN A 389 -12.79 26.08 -11.29
CA ASN A 389 -11.46 26.64 -11.06
C ASN A 389 -10.48 26.28 -12.18
N TYR A 390 -11.01 25.89 -13.35
CA TYR A 390 -10.25 25.28 -14.43
C TYR A 390 -9.11 26.18 -14.88
N ASN A 391 -7.89 25.80 -14.51
CA ASN A 391 -6.65 26.46 -14.91
C ASN A 391 -5.67 25.39 -15.40
N PRO A 392 -5.71 25.04 -16.69
CA PRO A 392 -4.91 23.95 -17.23
C PRO A 392 -3.44 24.30 -17.41
N ASP A 393 -3.08 25.58 -17.50
CA ASP A 393 -1.73 26.03 -17.89
C ASP A 393 -0.59 25.44 -17.04
N PRO A 394 -0.72 25.27 -15.70
CA PRO A 394 0.31 24.62 -14.89
C PRO A 394 0.48 23.12 -15.18
N VAL A 395 -0.54 22.45 -15.71
CA VAL A 395 -0.54 21.01 -16.03
C VAL A 395 -0.15 20.77 -17.50
N LEU A 396 -0.66 21.62 -18.40
CA LEU A 396 -0.61 21.46 -19.86
C LEU A 396 0.44 22.38 -20.49
N ASN A 397 1.67 22.32 -19.99
CA ASN A 397 2.79 23.15 -20.46
C ASN A 397 3.87 22.39 -21.23
N GLY A 398 3.62 21.16 -21.66
CA GLY A 398 4.56 20.34 -22.43
C GLY A 398 4.43 20.54 -23.94
N SER A 399 5.49 20.17 -24.68
CA SER A 399 5.52 20.20 -26.15
C SER A 399 6.45 19.11 -26.72
N PRO A 400 5.99 18.26 -27.67
CA PRO A 400 4.66 18.28 -28.30
C PRO A 400 3.58 17.54 -27.50
N PHE A 401 3.91 16.99 -26.33
CA PHE A 401 2.99 16.24 -25.48
C PHE A 401 2.98 16.77 -24.05
N ASN A 402 1.86 16.58 -23.36
CA ASN A 402 1.75 16.77 -21.92
C ASN A 402 1.74 15.40 -21.21
N TYR A 403 2.40 15.35 -20.06
CA TYR A 403 2.48 14.21 -19.14
C TYR A 403 2.07 14.68 -17.76
N PHE A 404 1.02 14.07 -17.22
CA PHE A 404 0.61 14.29 -15.84
C PHE A 404 0.23 12.96 -15.18
N LYS A 405 0.34 12.95 -13.86
CA LYS A 405 0.03 11.82 -13.00
C LYS A 405 -1.16 12.18 -12.14
N ILE A 406 -2.17 11.32 -12.09
CA ILE A 406 -3.31 11.43 -11.18
C ILE A 406 -3.18 10.33 -10.13
N ASP A 407 -3.03 10.70 -8.87
CA ASP A 407 -3.18 9.79 -7.74
C ASP A 407 -4.57 9.95 -7.14
N ILE A 408 -5.27 8.83 -6.99
CA ILE A 408 -6.52 8.80 -6.24
C ILE A 408 -6.18 8.36 -4.84
N CYS A 409 -6.42 9.22 -3.86
CA CYS A 409 -6.06 8.97 -2.47
C CYS A 409 -7.30 8.92 -1.59
N VAL A 410 -7.18 8.21 -0.46
CA VAL A 410 -8.14 8.31 0.64
C VAL A 410 -8.00 9.71 1.27
N SER A 411 -9.09 10.47 1.30
CA SER A 411 -9.11 11.81 1.90
C SER A 411 -9.79 11.84 3.26
N LYS A 412 -10.68 10.87 3.53
CA LYS A 412 -11.41 10.80 4.81
C LYS A 412 -11.76 9.37 5.18
N VAL A 413 -11.61 9.07 6.48
CA VAL A 413 -12.06 7.82 7.10
C VAL A 413 -12.86 8.06 8.37
N GLU A 414 -13.71 7.10 8.71
CA GLU A 414 -14.46 7.04 9.97
C GLU A 414 -14.15 5.74 10.72
N PRO A 415 -13.95 5.76 12.05
CA PRO A 415 -13.73 4.54 12.81
C PRO A 415 -14.92 3.56 12.72
N LEU A 416 -14.63 2.29 12.47
CA LEU A 416 -15.63 1.21 12.48
C LEU A 416 -15.43 0.21 13.61
N PHE A 417 -14.26 0.20 14.26
CA PHE A 417 -13.85 -0.87 15.17
C PHE A 417 -14.83 -1.15 16.32
N GLU A 418 -15.54 -0.13 16.82
CA GLU A 418 -16.50 -0.32 17.91
C GLU A 418 -17.59 -1.35 17.56
N LYS A 419 -17.98 -1.45 16.28
CA LYS A 419 -18.94 -2.46 15.79
C LYS A 419 -18.40 -3.89 15.81
N TYR A 420 -17.09 -4.05 15.86
CA TYR A 420 -16.37 -5.32 15.79
C TYR A 420 -15.77 -5.72 17.14
N LYS A 421 -15.92 -4.90 18.18
CA LYS A 421 -15.30 -5.12 19.50
C LYS A 421 -15.72 -6.45 20.15
N HIS A 422 -16.93 -6.93 19.88
CA HIS A 422 -17.44 -8.20 20.39
C HIS A 422 -16.70 -9.42 19.83
N ILE A 423 -16.07 -9.32 18.66
CA ILE A 423 -15.25 -10.40 18.07
C ILE A 423 -14.08 -10.76 18.99
N PHE A 424 -13.57 -9.77 19.73
CA PHE A 424 -12.34 -9.86 20.53
C PHE A 424 -12.57 -9.93 22.04
N THR A 425 -13.84 -9.83 22.48
CA THR A 425 -14.19 -9.71 23.88
C THR A 425 -14.76 -11.03 24.38
N PHE A 426 -14.32 -11.50 25.56
CA PHE A 426 -14.71 -12.80 26.09
C PHE A 426 -14.72 -12.84 27.62
N ASP A 427 -15.26 -13.90 28.23
CA ASP A 427 -15.33 -14.02 29.70
C ASP A 427 -13.95 -14.19 30.32
N SER A 428 -13.66 -13.44 31.39
CA SER A 428 -12.43 -13.61 32.17
C SER A 428 -12.58 -14.71 33.22
N ILE A 429 -11.62 -15.64 33.23
CA ILE A 429 -11.52 -16.66 34.29
C ILE A 429 -10.92 -16.07 35.57
N ASP A 430 -9.91 -15.20 35.44
CA ASP A 430 -9.21 -14.57 36.57
C ASP A 430 -10.12 -13.62 37.37
N ILE A 431 -11.10 -13.01 36.70
CA ILE A 431 -12.04 -12.06 37.30
C ILE A 431 -13.47 -12.42 36.85
N PRO A 432 -14.09 -13.47 37.43
CA PRO A 432 -15.41 -13.93 37.02
C PRO A 432 -16.46 -12.81 37.02
N GLY A 433 -17.31 -12.80 35.99
CA GLY A 433 -18.30 -11.74 35.74
C GLY A 433 -17.77 -10.52 34.98
N ASN A 434 -16.46 -10.44 34.73
CA ASN A 434 -15.87 -9.42 33.87
C ASN A 434 -15.49 -9.98 32.51
N LYS A 435 -15.34 -9.08 31.53
CA LYS A 435 -14.85 -9.43 30.20
C LYS A 435 -13.36 -9.15 30.06
N ASN A 436 -12.64 -10.07 29.44
CA ASN A 436 -11.33 -9.81 28.88
C ASN A 436 -11.48 -9.07 27.54
N VAL A 437 -10.81 -7.93 27.44
CA VAL A 437 -10.78 -7.00 26.30
C VAL A 437 -9.35 -6.73 25.84
N SER A 438 -8.35 -7.51 26.26
CA SER A 438 -6.93 -7.26 25.94
C SER A 438 -6.63 -7.29 24.44
N VAL A 439 -7.23 -8.24 23.70
CA VAL A 439 -7.14 -8.27 22.23
C VAL A 439 -7.85 -7.08 21.60
N ALA A 440 -9.06 -6.77 22.07
CA ALA A 440 -9.83 -5.61 21.60
C ALA A 440 -9.08 -4.29 21.80
N ALA A 441 -8.52 -4.09 23.00
CA ALA A 441 -7.74 -2.92 23.36
C ALA A 441 -6.44 -2.82 22.53
N SER A 442 -5.83 -3.97 22.18
CA SER A 442 -4.65 -4.00 21.31
C SER A 442 -4.96 -3.47 19.92
N VAL A 443 -6.08 -3.92 19.32
CA VAL A 443 -6.51 -3.45 18.00
C VAL A 443 -6.96 -1.99 18.04
N GLU A 444 -7.72 -1.59 19.06
CA GLU A 444 -8.17 -0.21 19.27
C GLU A 444 -6.99 0.78 19.39
N GLN A 445 -5.97 0.41 20.18
CA GLN A 445 -4.76 1.23 20.33
C GLN A 445 -3.90 1.24 19.07
N CYS A 446 -3.94 0.17 18.26
CA CYS A 446 -3.28 0.14 16.95
C CYS A 446 -3.94 1.12 15.98
N LEU A 447 -5.27 1.07 15.86
CA LEU A 447 -6.03 1.93 14.96
C LEU A 447 -5.91 3.40 15.36
N THR A 448 -5.98 3.71 16.65
CA THR A 448 -5.89 5.11 17.12
C THR A 448 -4.51 5.74 16.99
N ASP A 449 -3.48 4.98 16.57
CA ASP A 449 -2.12 5.47 16.36
C ASP A 449 -2.06 6.54 15.24
N PRO A 450 -1.47 7.72 15.49
CA PRO A 450 -1.40 8.79 14.50
C PRO A 450 -0.66 8.41 13.23
N ASP A 451 0.39 7.58 13.32
CA ASP A 451 1.19 7.20 12.16
C ASP A 451 0.37 6.27 11.25
N ILE A 452 -0.41 5.36 11.83
CA ILE A 452 -1.32 4.49 11.06
C ILE A 452 -2.39 5.32 10.34
N LYS A 453 -2.96 6.34 10.99
CA LYS A 453 -3.90 7.25 10.35
C LYS A 453 -3.26 8.07 9.24
N ALA A 454 -2.01 8.51 9.43
CA ALA A 454 -1.26 9.24 8.41
C ALA A 454 -0.97 8.36 7.18
N MET A 455 -0.66 7.08 7.38
CA MET A 455 -0.49 6.11 6.30
C MET A 455 -1.76 5.94 5.48
N ILE A 456 -2.91 5.78 6.14
CA ILE A 456 -4.22 5.65 5.46
C ILE A 456 -4.49 6.88 4.59
N SER A 457 -4.31 8.10 5.12
CA SER A 457 -4.57 9.35 4.38
C SER A 457 -3.57 9.65 3.27
N SER A 458 -2.40 9.01 3.27
CA SER A 458 -1.34 9.19 2.26
C SER A 458 -1.26 8.02 1.27
N CYS A 459 -2.13 7.03 1.42
CA CYS A 459 -2.19 5.86 0.57
C CYS A 459 -2.88 6.21 -0.78
N PRO A 460 -2.16 6.10 -1.91
CA PRO A 460 -2.81 6.09 -3.21
C PRO A 460 -3.56 4.76 -3.38
N ILE A 461 -4.86 4.86 -3.69
CA ILE A 461 -5.73 3.76 -4.08
C ILE A 461 -5.32 3.25 -5.46
N TYR A 462 -5.03 4.17 -6.37
CA TYR A 462 -4.67 3.88 -7.75
C TYR A 462 -3.99 5.09 -8.40
N THR A 463 -3.11 4.83 -9.35
CA THR A 463 -2.38 5.87 -10.09
C THR A 463 -2.67 5.79 -11.59
N ILE A 464 -2.86 6.95 -12.23
CA ILE A 464 -3.08 7.07 -13.67
C ILE A 464 -2.02 7.99 -14.25
N TYR A 465 -1.21 7.47 -15.15
CA TYR A 465 -0.32 8.27 -15.97
C TYR A 465 -1.03 8.64 -17.26
N VAL A 466 -1.11 9.94 -17.56
CA VAL A 466 -1.77 10.43 -18.76
C VAL A 466 -0.74 11.11 -19.66
N LYS A 467 -0.72 10.68 -20.92
CA LYS A 467 -0.08 11.38 -22.03
C LYS A 467 -1.17 11.99 -22.90
N THR A 468 -1.06 13.27 -23.22
CA THR A 468 -1.96 13.96 -24.16
C THR A 468 -1.17 14.80 -25.15
N ASN A 469 -1.81 15.18 -26.26
CA ASN A 469 -1.27 16.19 -27.15
C ASN A 469 -1.08 17.53 -26.42
N GLU A 470 -0.18 18.35 -26.96
CA GLU A 470 -0.08 19.77 -26.63
C GLU A 470 -1.45 20.45 -26.75
N ARG A 471 -1.76 21.35 -25.80
CA ARG A 471 -2.94 22.22 -25.87
C ARG A 471 -2.72 23.30 -26.91
#